data_AF-A0A836UBN1-F1
#
_entry.id   AF-A0A836UBN1-F1
#
_cell.length_a   1.000
_cell.length_b   1.000
_cell.length_c   1.000
_cell.angle_alpha   90.00
_cell.angle_beta   90.00
_cell.angle_gamma   90.00
#
_symmetry.space_group_name_H-M   'P 1'
#
loop_
_entity.id
_entity.type
_entity.pdbx_description
1 polymer ?
#
loop_
_entity_poly.entity_id
_entity_poly.type
_entity_poly.pdbx_seq_one_letter_code
_entity_poly.pdbx_strand_id
1 'polypeptide(L)'
;LPHRGAGCALADSITVESLYEWKERYPDHKVVTYVNSSAEVKAESDICCTSANAVSVVRSLDTDKVLFTPDKNLARWVAEQVPEK
;
A
#
# COMPACT_ATOMS: atom_id res chain seq x y z
N LEU A 1 -13.41 -10.33 -17.18
CA LEU A 1 -14.48 -9.63 -16.43
C LEU A 1 -15.72 -9.50 -17.30
N PRO A 2 -16.93 -9.81 -16.79
CA PRO A 2 -18.19 -9.69 -17.53
C PRO A 2 -18.65 -8.22 -17.73
N HIS A 3 -18.33 -7.31 -16.81
CA HIS A 3 -18.54 -5.86 -16.97
C HIS A 3 -17.20 -5.12 -16.82
N ARG A 4 -16.72 -4.45 -17.89
CA ARG A 4 -15.41 -3.79 -17.89
C ARG A 4 -15.34 -2.54 -17.01
N GLY A 5 -16.45 -1.85 -16.78
CA GLY A 5 -16.52 -0.65 -15.94
C GLY A 5 -16.69 -0.92 -14.43
N ALA A 6 -16.59 -2.18 -13.97
CA ALA A 6 -16.66 -2.49 -12.54
C ALA A 6 -15.32 -2.14 -11.87
N GLY A 7 -15.17 -0.86 -11.49
CA GLY A 7 -13.95 -0.30 -10.87
C GLY A 7 -14.06 -0.15 -9.35
N CYS A 8 -12.98 0.35 -8.73
CA CYS A 8 -12.91 0.65 -7.30
C CYS A 8 -12.34 2.05 -7.09
N ALA A 9 -13.17 2.98 -6.61
CA ALA A 9 -12.75 4.37 -6.42
C ALA A 9 -11.55 4.55 -5.47
N LEU A 10 -11.35 3.61 -4.53
CA LEU A 10 -10.17 3.58 -3.67
C LEU A 10 -8.92 3.17 -4.43
N ALA A 11 -9.02 2.21 -5.35
CA ALA A 11 -7.89 1.84 -6.20
C ALA A 11 -7.48 2.99 -7.12
N ASP A 12 -8.46 3.76 -7.58
CA ASP A 12 -8.27 4.92 -8.46
C ASP A 12 -7.75 6.16 -7.71
N SER A 13 -7.66 6.13 -6.36
CA SER A 13 -7.18 7.27 -5.56
C SER A 13 -5.66 7.38 -5.50
N ILE A 14 -4.93 6.44 -6.09
CA ILE A 14 -3.48 6.44 -6.21
C ILE A 14 -3.09 6.16 -7.67
N THR A 15 -2.13 6.90 -8.20
CA THR A 15 -1.53 6.63 -9.50
C THR A 15 -0.09 6.15 -9.34
N VAL A 16 0.46 5.49 -10.35
CA VAL A 16 1.86 5.04 -10.32
C VAL A 16 2.83 6.22 -10.23
N GLU A 17 2.50 7.35 -10.86
CA GLU A 17 3.27 8.60 -10.81
C GLU A 17 3.34 9.15 -9.39
N SER A 18 2.20 9.22 -8.69
CA SER A 18 2.19 9.66 -7.30
C SER A 18 2.97 8.73 -6.36
N LEU A 19 3.02 7.42 -6.67
CA LEU A 19 3.84 6.48 -5.93
C LEU A 19 5.35 6.70 -6.23
N TYR A 20 5.72 7.03 -7.46
CA TYR A 20 7.11 7.40 -7.76
C TYR A 20 7.55 8.64 -6.98
N GLU A 21 6.72 9.68 -6.93
CA GLU A 21 7.01 10.87 -6.12
C GLU A 21 7.23 10.52 -4.63
N TRP A 22 6.45 9.58 -4.09
CA TRP A 22 6.65 9.08 -2.74
C TRP A 22 7.97 8.31 -2.60
N LYS A 23 8.29 7.41 -3.53
CA LYS A 23 9.55 6.64 -3.52
C LYS A 23 10.78 7.56 -3.61
N GLU A 24 10.71 8.62 -4.41
CA GLU A 24 11.77 9.64 -4.49
C GLU A 24 11.93 10.44 -3.19
N ARG A 25 10.81 10.80 -2.56
CA ARG A 25 10.81 11.54 -1.29
C ARG A 25 11.25 10.69 -0.10
N TYR A 26 11.01 9.39 -0.14
CA TYR A 26 11.23 8.45 0.95
C TYR A 26 12.00 7.20 0.47
N PRO A 27 13.25 7.35 -0.02
CA PRO A 27 13.97 6.29 -0.71
C PRO A 27 14.29 5.06 0.16
N ASP A 28 14.33 5.23 1.48
CA ASP A 28 14.61 4.15 2.44
C ASP A 28 13.34 3.42 2.94
N HIS A 29 12.15 3.79 2.46
CA HIS A 29 10.90 3.18 2.92
C HIS A 29 10.50 2.00 2.05
N LYS A 30 9.93 0.96 2.67
CA LYS A 30 9.28 -0.15 1.96
C LYS A 30 7.84 0.20 1.62
N VAL A 31 7.42 -0.11 0.39
CA VAL A 31 6.06 0.14 -0.10
C VAL A 31 5.18 -1.07 0.15
N VAL A 32 4.19 -0.91 1.03
CA VAL A 32 3.11 -1.88 1.26
C VAL A 32 1.84 -1.39 0.59
N THR A 33 1.32 -2.22 -0.31
CA THR A 33 0.14 -1.85 -1.10
C THR A 33 -1.04 -2.74 -0.77
N TYR A 34 -2.15 -2.12 -0.37
CA TYR A 34 -3.42 -2.82 -0.22
C TYR A 34 -3.90 -3.30 -1.60
N VAL A 35 -4.45 -4.53 -1.66
CA VAL A 35 -4.90 -5.15 -2.92
C VAL A 35 -5.91 -4.31 -3.72
N ASN A 36 -6.62 -3.39 -3.07
CA ASN A 36 -7.49 -2.40 -3.73
C ASN A 36 -6.64 -1.28 -4.38
N SER A 37 -5.93 -1.62 -5.44
CA SER A 37 -5.01 -0.75 -6.21
C SER A 37 -4.86 -1.26 -7.65
N SER A 38 -4.32 -0.44 -8.55
CA SER A 38 -4.05 -0.86 -9.93
C SER A 38 -2.91 -1.89 -10.01
N ALA A 39 -2.79 -2.59 -11.13
CA ALA A 39 -1.67 -3.50 -11.38
C ALA A 39 -0.33 -2.74 -11.49
N GLU A 40 -0.35 -1.54 -12.05
CA GLU A 40 0.83 -0.68 -12.20
C GLU A 40 1.38 -0.24 -10.84
N VAL A 41 0.52 0.14 -9.90
CA VAL A 41 0.92 0.46 -8.52
C VAL A 41 1.52 -0.76 -7.82
N LYS A 42 0.92 -1.95 -8.02
CA LYS A 42 1.45 -3.20 -7.46
C LYS A 42 2.84 -3.54 -7.99
N ALA A 43 3.10 -3.28 -9.28
CA ALA A 43 4.40 -3.53 -9.89
C ALA A 43 5.54 -2.74 -9.22
N GLU A 44 5.20 -1.57 -8.67
CA GLU A 44 6.15 -0.69 -7.99
C GLU A 44 6.23 -0.89 -6.47
N SER A 45 5.49 -1.86 -5.92
CA SER A 45 5.39 -2.13 -4.49
C SER A 45 6.36 -3.24 -4.05
N ASP A 46 6.89 -3.15 -2.83
CA ASP A 46 7.70 -4.23 -2.26
C ASP A 46 6.83 -5.44 -1.87
N ILE A 47 5.63 -5.19 -1.33
CA ILE A 47 4.71 -6.26 -0.93
C ILE A 47 3.25 -5.80 -0.96
N CYS A 48 2.35 -6.73 -1.30
CA CYS A 48 0.91 -6.50 -1.23
C CYS A 48 0.30 -7.07 0.06
N CYS A 49 -0.77 -6.45 0.54
CA CYS A 49 -1.55 -6.95 1.67
C CYS A 49 -3.06 -6.86 1.42
N THR A 50 -3.83 -7.56 2.25
CA THR A 50 -5.28 -7.39 2.41
C THR A 50 -5.56 -6.83 3.80
N SER A 51 -6.79 -6.38 4.06
CA SER A 51 -7.19 -5.94 5.39
C SER A 51 -7.03 -7.03 6.45
N ALA A 52 -7.15 -8.31 6.06
CA ALA A 52 -7.03 -9.45 6.97
C ALA A 52 -5.58 -9.75 7.39
N ASN A 53 -4.58 -9.31 6.62
CA ASN A 53 -3.18 -9.65 6.90
C ASN A 53 -2.22 -8.44 6.95
N ALA A 54 -2.70 -7.21 6.78
CA ALA A 54 -1.88 -6.00 6.72
C ALA A 54 -0.90 -5.87 7.90
N VAL A 55 -1.36 -6.15 9.13
CA VAL A 55 -0.51 -6.13 10.34
C VAL A 55 0.59 -7.18 10.26
N SER A 56 0.26 -8.41 9.88
CA SER A 56 1.25 -9.49 9.75
C SER A 56 2.27 -9.20 8.65
N VAL A 57 1.82 -8.62 7.53
CA VAL A 57 2.69 -8.23 6.41
C VAL A 57 3.65 -7.12 6.85
N VAL A 58 3.15 -6.05 7.47
CA VAL A 58 3.98 -4.94 7.94
C VAL A 58 4.98 -5.39 9.01
N ARG A 59 4.58 -6.27 9.96
CA ARG A 59 5.52 -6.85 10.93
C ARG A 59 6.63 -7.68 10.30
N SER A 60 6.36 -8.35 9.18
CA SER A 60 7.33 -9.22 8.52
C SER A 60 8.45 -8.48 7.81
N LEU A 61 8.30 -7.17 7.58
CA LEU A 61 9.32 -6.37 6.94
C LEU A 61 10.50 -6.11 7.88
N ASP A 62 11.72 -6.23 7.36
CA ASP A 62 12.95 -5.88 8.07
C ASP A 62 13.27 -4.38 7.97
N THR A 63 12.27 -3.55 8.29
CA THR A 63 12.38 -2.08 8.35
C THR A 63 11.32 -1.51 9.29
N ASP A 64 11.59 -0.34 9.85
CA ASP A 64 10.68 0.52 10.62
C ASP A 64 10.16 1.72 9.79
N LYS A 65 10.34 1.69 8.47
CA LYS A 65 9.97 2.77 7.55
C LYS A 65 9.09 2.23 6.44
N VAL A 66 7.77 2.45 6.57
CA VAL A 66 6.78 1.90 5.63
C VAL A 66 5.95 3.01 4.98
N LEU A 67 5.86 2.96 3.64
CA LEU A 67 4.84 3.67 2.88
C LEU A 67 3.66 2.73 2.67
N PHE A 68 2.47 3.11 3.14
CA PHE A 68 1.26 2.32 2.99
C PHE A 68 0.27 3.01 2.05
N THR A 69 -0.20 2.32 1.02
CA THR A 69 -1.08 2.88 -0.01
C THR A 69 -2.19 1.91 -0.44
N PRO A 70 -3.36 2.38 -0.94
CA PRO A 70 -3.85 3.77 -0.92
C PRO A 70 -4.67 4.13 0.31
N ASP A 71 -5.04 3.15 1.13
CA ASP A 71 -6.01 3.35 2.20
C ASP A 71 -5.38 3.94 3.47
N LYS A 72 -5.54 5.25 3.65
CA LYS A 72 -5.06 5.98 4.84
C LYS A 72 -5.69 5.50 6.16
N ASN A 73 -6.89 4.94 6.14
CA ASN A 73 -7.54 4.45 7.35
C ASN A 73 -6.96 3.10 7.76
N LEU A 74 -6.77 2.20 6.78
CA LEU A 74 -6.07 0.95 7.01
C LEU A 74 -4.62 1.21 7.45
N ALA A 75 -3.91 2.13 6.78
CA ALA A 75 -2.56 2.53 7.15
C ALA A 75 -2.45 2.97 8.61
N ARG A 76 -3.32 3.89 9.05
CA ARG A 76 -3.37 4.38 10.43
C ARG A 76 -3.71 3.28 11.43
N TRP A 77 -4.71 2.45 11.12
CA TRP A 77 -5.06 1.33 11.99
C TRP A 77 -3.90 0.34 12.13
N VAL A 78 -3.18 0.03 11.03
CA VAL A 78 -1.99 -0.82 11.08
C VAL A 78 -0.91 -0.18 11.95
N ALA A 79 -0.61 1.11 11.79
CA ALA A 79 0.36 1.83 12.61
C ALA A 79 0.03 1.74 14.13
N GLU A 80 -1.25 1.77 14.51
CA GLU A 80 -1.67 1.55 15.91
C GLU A 80 -1.41 0.12 16.41
N GLN A 81 -1.41 -0.88 15.52
CA GLN A 81 -1.12 -2.28 15.86
C GLN A 81 0.38 -2.61 15.87
N VAL A 82 1.21 -1.80 15.20
CA VAL A 82 2.67 -1.97 15.06
C VAL A 82 3.40 -0.68 15.41
N PRO A 83 3.36 -0.22 16.67
CA PRO A 83 4.00 1.04 17.07
C PRO A 83 5.52 1.06 16.90
N GLU A 84 6.14 -0.11 16.67
CA GLU A 84 7.56 -0.27 16.35
C GLU A 84 7.92 -0.05 14.86
N LYS A 85 6.92 0.23 14.01
CA LYS A 85 7.05 0.40 12.55
C LYS A 85 6.64 1.80 12.08
#